data_AF-A0A356E790-F1
#
_entry.id   AF-A0A356E790-F1
#
_cell.length_a   1.000
_cell.length_b   1.000
_cell.length_c   1.000
_cell.angle_alpha   90.00
_cell.angle_beta   90.00
_cell.angle_gamma   90.00
#
_symmetry.space_group_name_H-M   'P 1'
#
loop_
_entity.id
_entity.type
_entity.pdbx_description
1 polymer ?
#
loop_
_entity_poly.entity_id
_entity_poly.type
_entity_poly.pdbx_seq_one_letter_code
_entity_poly.pdbx_strand_id
1 'polypeptide(L)'
;MNWRAKSSQAIQLPTSWLQLQNGESYCNALTQHFADWFPKILGYQILKIGGLSGEILCDLPLRHQIVIAPKITENLTALSMQEDCSVICA
;
A
#
# COMPACT_ATOMS: atom_id res chain seq x y z
N MET A 1 -37.13 2.62 -5.01
CA MET A 1 -35.88 1.83 -4.92
C MET A 1 -34.95 2.27 -6.04
N ASN A 2 -33.78 2.83 -5.71
CA ASN A 2 -32.85 3.43 -6.67
C ASN A 2 -31.84 2.36 -7.13
N TRP A 3 -31.99 1.84 -8.36
CA TRP A 3 -31.23 0.71 -8.91
C TRP A 3 -29.87 1.10 -9.53
N ARG A 4 -29.45 2.37 -9.37
CA ARG A 4 -28.18 2.92 -9.87
C ARG A 4 -27.02 2.81 -8.86
N ALA A 5 -26.99 1.77 -8.04
CA ALA A 5 -25.91 1.56 -7.06
C ALA A 5 -24.60 1.07 -7.71
N LYS A 6 -24.66 0.53 -8.93
CA LYS A 6 -23.48 0.07 -9.67
C LYS A 6 -23.03 1.16 -10.63
N SER A 7 -21.83 1.68 -10.41
CA SER A 7 -21.15 2.54 -11.39
C SER A 7 -21.00 1.78 -12.71
N SER A 8 -21.34 2.40 -13.83
CA SER A 8 -21.10 1.85 -15.18
C SER A 8 -19.62 1.88 -15.56
N GLN A 9 -18.80 2.61 -14.80
CA GLN A 9 -17.38 2.75 -15.04
C GLN A 9 -16.61 1.74 -14.18
N ALA A 10 -15.89 0.83 -14.86
CA ALA A 10 -15.00 -0.11 -14.21
C ALA A 10 -13.84 0.66 -13.56
N ILE A 11 -13.74 0.57 -12.23
CA ILE A 11 -12.57 1.08 -11.50
C ILE A 11 -11.40 0.20 -11.89
N GLN A 12 -10.45 0.79 -12.61
CA GLN A 12 -9.16 0.14 -12.86
C GLN A 12 -8.40 0.07 -11.53
N LEU A 13 -7.75 -1.05 -11.27
CA LEU A 13 -6.95 -1.22 -10.05
C LEU A 13 -5.82 -0.17 -10.06
N PRO A 14 -5.80 0.78 -9.13
CA PRO A 14 -4.73 1.75 -9.07
C PRO A 14 -3.44 1.08 -8.62
N THR A 15 -2.34 1.41 -9.29
CA THR A 15 -0.99 0.93 -9.00
C THR A 15 -0.21 1.89 -8.10
N SER A 16 -0.68 3.14 -7.94
CA SER A 16 -0.08 4.15 -7.06
C SER A 16 -1.13 5.13 -6.57
N TRP A 17 -0.89 5.75 -5.40
CA TRP A 17 -1.77 6.80 -4.87
C TRP A 17 -1.89 8.00 -5.82
N LEU A 18 -0.87 8.28 -6.66
CA LEU A 18 -0.90 9.37 -7.63
C LEU A 18 -2.01 9.24 -8.70
N GLN A 19 -2.57 8.04 -8.87
CA GLN A 19 -3.69 7.80 -9.81
C GLN A 19 -5.06 8.14 -9.21
N LEU A 20 -5.11 8.41 -7.90
CA LEU A 20 -6.33 8.80 -7.21
C LEU A 20 -6.34 10.31 -7.01
N GLN A 21 -7.52 10.91 -7.15
CA GLN A 21 -7.72 12.31 -6.76
C GLN A 21 -7.45 12.45 -5.26
N ASN A 22 -6.54 13.35 -4.88
CA ASN A 22 -6.07 13.53 -3.49
C ASN A 22 -5.43 12.26 -2.88
N GLY A 23 -4.87 11.37 -3.70
CA GLY A 23 -4.32 10.10 -3.23
C GLY A 23 -3.24 10.23 -2.16
N GLU A 24 -2.40 11.25 -2.25
CA GLU A 24 -1.38 11.54 -1.23
C GLU A 24 -2.01 11.84 0.14
N SER A 25 -3.09 12.65 0.18
CA SER A 25 -3.82 12.93 1.41
C SER A 25 -4.43 11.67 2.03
N TYR A 26 -4.96 10.77 1.20
CA TYR A 26 -5.48 9.48 1.66
C TYR A 26 -4.37 8.56 2.19
N CYS A 27 -3.24 8.47 1.48
CA CYS A 27 -2.08 7.69 1.93
C CYS A 27 -1.57 8.19 3.28
N ASN A 28 -1.46 9.51 3.45
CA ASN A 28 -1.03 10.14 4.70
C ASN A 28 -2.02 9.88 5.83
N ALA A 29 -3.33 9.99 5.58
CA ALA A 29 -4.35 9.70 6.58
C ALA A 29 -4.31 8.23 7.04
N LEU A 30 -4.14 7.29 6.11
CA LEU A 30 -4.00 5.86 6.44
C LEU A 30 -2.71 5.59 7.22
N THR A 31 -1.60 6.18 6.78
CA THR A 31 -0.30 6.07 7.46
C THR A 31 -0.42 6.50 8.92
N GLN A 32 -1.02 7.67 9.17
CA GLN A 32 -1.24 8.18 10.52
C GLN A 32 -2.16 7.27 11.33
N HIS A 33 -3.25 6.79 10.73
CA HIS A 33 -4.20 5.92 11.41
C HIS A 33 -3.57 4.58 11.83
N PHE A 34 -2.72 3.99 10.98
CA PHE A 34 -2.09 2.71 11.27
C PHE A 34 -0.83 2.80 12.15
N ALA A 35 -0.21 3.98 12.26
CA ALA A 35 0.96 4.20 13.12
C ALA A 35 0.73 3.70 14.56
N ASP A 36 -0.45 3.97 15.12
CA ASP A 36 -0.82 3.53 16.48
C ASP A 36 -1.09 2.01 16.59
N TRP A 37 -1.27 1.34 15.45
CA TRP A 37 -1.61 -0.07 15.38
C TRP A 37 -0.41 -0.96 15.05
N PHE A 38 0.52 -0.49 14.23
CA PHE A 38 1.70 -1.24 13.78
C PHE A 38 2.52 -1.87 14.93
N PRO A 39 2.78 -1.18 16.07
CA PRO A 39 3.49 -1.79 17.20
C PRO A 39 2.78 -3.00 17.81
N LYS A 40 1.46 -3.11 17.64
CA LYS A 40 0.63 -4.20 18.19
C LYS A 40 0.64 -5.46 17.33
N ILE A 41 1.09 -5.36 16.07
CA ILE A 41 1.27 -6.52 15.20
C ILE A 41 2.42 -7.36 15.77
N LEU A 42 2.22 -8.65 15.96
CA LEU A 42 3.25 -9.57 16.40
C LEU A 42 3.98 -10.17 15.19
N GLY A 43 5.28 -10.43 15.33
CA GLY A 43 6.10 -11.09 14.30
C GLY A 43 7.26 -10.24 13.78
N TYR A 44 8.03 -10.85 12.88
CA TYR A 44 9.24 -10.29 12.29
C TYR A 44 9.06 -9.83 10.84
N GLN A 45 7.92 -10.14 10.23
CA GLN A 45 7.65 -9.85 8.83
C GLN A 45 6.26 -9.26 8.68
N ILE A 46 6.10 -8.32 7.76
CA ILE A 46 4.81 -7.77 7.37
C ILE A 46 4.62 -7.90 5.86
N LEU A 47 3.44 -8.37 5.47
CA LEU A 47 3.06 -8.53 4.08
C LEU A 47 2.10 -7.41 3.67
N LYS A 48 2.49 -6.64 2.65
CA LYS A 48 1.69 -5.60 2.00
C LYS A 48 1.27 -6.12 0.62
N ILE A 49 -0.03 -6.07 0.32
CA ILE A 49 -0.59 -6.61 -0.93
C ILE A 49 -1.15 -5.45 -1.78
N GLY A 50 -0.69 -5.35 -3.02
CA GLY A 50 -1.02 -4.29 -3.95
C GLY A 50 -0.10 -3.07 -3.86
N GLY A 51 -0.10 -2.24 -4.91
CA GLY A 51 0.78 -1.08 -5.00
C GLY A 51 0.45 0.02 -3.98
N LEU A 52 -0.84 0.27 -3.73
CA LEU A 52 -1.27 1.25 -2.74
C LEU A 52 -0.80 0.89 -1.32
N SER A 53 -0.92 -0.38 -0.92
CA SER A 53 -0.46 -0.82 0.40
C SER A 53 1.05 -0.75 0.54
N GLY A 54 1.80 -1.03 -0.53
CA GLY A 54 3.24 -0.88 -0.56
C GLY A 54 3.70 0.54 -0.24
N GLU A 55 3.00 1.53 -0.78
CA GLU A 55 3.29 2.97 -0.60
C GLU A 55 2.88 3.52 0.78
N ILE A 56 2.12 2.78 1.60
CA ILE A 56 1.81 3.20 2.98
C ILE A 56 3.06 3.02 3.84
N LEU A 57 3.49 4.11 4.48
CA LEU A 57 4.65 4.09 5.38
C LEU A 57 4.31 3.22 6.60
N CYS A 58 5.22 2.29 6.88
CA CYS A 58 5.09 1.35 7.99
C CYS A 58 6.41 1.34 8.74
N ASP A 59 6.52 2.22 9.73
CA ASP A 59 7.70 2.30 10.59
C ASP A 59 7.63 1.18 11.64
N LEU A 60 8.34 0.09 11.35
CA LEU A 60 8.38 -1.11 12.17
C LEU A 60 9.83 -1.52 12.37
N PRO A 61 10.50 -1.02 13.42
CA PRO A 61 11.89 -1.37 13.66
C PRO A 61 12.03 -2.89 13.79
N LEU A 62 13.04 -3.44 13.11
CA LEU A 62 13.40 -4.86 13.10
C LEU A 62 12.42 -5.80 12.37
N ARG A 63 11.50 -5.27 11.54
CA ARG A 63 10.60 -6.12 10.74
C ARG A 63 10.85 -5.98 9.25
N HIS A 64 10.98 -7.13 8.60
CA HIS A 64 11.11 -7.20 7.14
C HIS A 64 9.76 -6.96 6.46
N GLN A 65 9.72 -6.06 5.50
CA GLN A 65 8.55 -5.70 4.72
C GLN A 65 8.54 -6.47 3.40
N ILE A 66 7.44 -7.12 3.08
CA ILE A 66 7.26 -7.81 1.80
C ILE A 66 6.10 -7.12 1.08
N VAL A 67 6.36 -6.57 -0.10
CA VAL A 67 5.33 -5.97 -0.96
C VAL A 67 5.08 -6.89 -2.14
N ILE A 68 3.85 -7.33 -2.33
CA ILE A 68 3.44 -8.11 -3.50
C ILE A 68 2.50 -7.27 -4.34
N ALA A 69 2.79 -7.06 -5.62
CA ALA A 69 1.92 -6.30 -6.52
C ALA A 69 1.91 -6.88 -7.94
N PRO A 70 0.78 -6.77 -8.67
CA PRO A 70 0.69 -7.24 -10.06
C PRO A 70 1.52 -6.41 -11.04
N LYS A 71 1.92 -5.20 -10.63
CA LYS A 71 2.81 -4.32 -11.40
C LYS A 71 3.71 -3.57 -10.43
N ILE A 72 5.01 -3.58 -10.71
CA ILE A 72 5.99 -2.80 -9.96
C ILE A 72 6.09 -1.40 -10.58
N THR A 73 5.73 -0.38 -9.80
CA THR A 73 5.85 1.04 -10.18
C THR A 73 7.18 1.61 -9.69
N GLU A 74 7.57 2.80 -10.17
CA GLU A 74 8.79 3.49 -9.72
C GLU A 74 8.84 3.66 -8.20
N ASN A 75 7.71 3.98 -7.57
CA ASN A 75 7.60 4.09 -6.11
C ASN A 75 7.93 2.77 -5.40
N LEU A 76 7.43 1.64 -5.93
CA LEU A 76 7.74 0.32 -5.38
C LEU A 76 9.19 -0.09 -5.67
N THR A 77 9.74 0.28 -6.82
CA THR A 77 11.15 0.05 -7.13
C THR A 77 12.05 0.77 -6.12
N ALA A 78 11.71 2.00 -5.72
CA ALA A 78 12.44 2.72 -4.68
C ALA A 78 12.43 1.98 -3.33
N LEU A 79 11.32 1.30 -2.98
CA LEU A 79 11.24 0.49 -1.76
C LEU A 79 12.17 -0.73 -1.79
N SER A 80 12.40 -1.34 -2.96
CA SER A 80 13.33 -2.49 -3.06
C SER A 80 14.79 -2.15 -2.79
N MET A 81 15.14 -0.86 -2.71
CA MET A 81 16.49 -0.41 -2.36
C MET A 81 16.71 -0.36 -0.84
N GLN A 82 15.66 -0.54 -0.03
CA GLN A 82 15.75 -0.60 1.42
C GLN A 82 16.17 -2.02 1.87
N GLU A 83 17.07 -2.13 2.84
CA GLU A 83 17.60 -3.43 3.30
C GLU A 83 16.53 -4.31 3.96
N ASP A 84 15.50 -3.69 4.54
CA ASP A 84 14.39 -4.33 5.24
C ASP A 84 13.17 -4.56 4.35
N CYS A 85 13.28 -4.42 3.02
CA CYS A 85 12.14 -4.53 2.11
C CYS A 85 12.40 -5.45 0.91
N SER A 86 11.43 -6.31 0.60
CA SER A 86 11.41 -7.12 -0.62
C SER A 86 10.15 -6.84 -1.43
N VAL A 87 10.32 -6.59 -2.71
CA VAL A 87 9.23 -6.29 -3.63
C VAL A 87 9.11 -7.42 -4.65
N ILE A 88 7.91 -8.01 -4.76
CA ILE A 88 7.63 -9.20 -5.57
C ILE A 88 6.52 -8.86 -6.56
N CYS A 89 6.75 -9.17 -7.83
CA CYS A 89 5.72 -9.12 -8.87
C CYS A 89 5.03 -10.49 -8.97
N ALA A 90 3.71 -10.54 -8.77
CA ALA A 90 2.92 -11.78 -8.82
C ALA A 90 1.51 -11.55 -9.39
#